data_AF-A0A6A1Q6G4-F1
#
_entry.id   AF-A0A6A1Q6G4-F1
#
_cell.length_a   1.000
_cell.length_b   1.000
_cell.length_c   1.000
_cell.angle_alpha   90.00
_cell.angle_beta   90.00
_cell.angle_gamma   90.00
#
_symmetry.space_group_name_H-M   'P 1'
#
loop_
_entity.id
_entity.type
_entity.pdbx_description
1 polymer ?
#
loop_
_entity_poly.entity_id
_entity_poly.type
_entity_poly.pdbx_seq_one_letter_code
_entity_poly.pdbx_strand_id
1 'polypeptide(L)' 'MPIENNFLHPSPEEKRKHKKYPVQNPNSYFMDVKYPGCYKITTILSHTQTVVLCVGCSTVLC' A
#
# COMPACT_ATOMS: atom_id res chain seq x y z
N MET A 1 -3.97 -29.60 23.34
CA MET A 1 -2.59 -29.07 23.31
C MET A 1 -2.65 -27.74 22.57
N PRO A 2 -2.18 -26.61 23.12
CA PRO A 2 -2.29 -25.35 22.41
C PRO A 2 -1.26 -25.33 21.28
N ILE A 3 -1.71 -24.92 20.10
CA ILE A 3 -0.89 -24.72 18.91
C ILE A 3 0.16 -23.66 19.26
N GLU A 4 1.44 -24.03 19.17
CA GLU A 4 2.55 -23.08 19.19
C GLU A 4 2.40 -22.16 17.97
N ASN A 5 1.71 -21.03 18.18
CA ASN A 5 1.69 -19.96 17.20
C ASN A 5 3.12 -19.42 17.11
N ASN A 6 3.81 -19.79 16.03
CA ASN A 6 5.11 -19.28 15.65
C ASN A 6 5.03 -17.75 15.50
N PHE A 7 5.27 -17.01 16.60
CA PHE A 7 5.34 -15.54 16.63
C PHE A 7 6.38 -14.97 15.64
N LEU A 8 7.32 -15.80 15.18
CA LEU A 8 8.39 -15.44 14.26
C LEU A 8 8.02 -15.63 12.78
N HIS A 9 7.03 -16.46 12.47
CA HIS A 9 6.62 -16.77 11.09
C HIS A 9 5.09 -16.73 10.97
N PRO A 10 4.51 -15.58 10.60
CA PRO A 10 3.06 -15.46 10.48
C PRO A 10 2.53 -16.35 9.35
N SER A 11 1.48 -17.12 9.66
CA SER A 11 0.79 -17.95 8.67
C SER A 11 0.14 -17.07 7.59
N PRO A 12 0.03 -17.52 6.32
CA PRO A 12 -0.73 -16.83 5.28
C PRO A 12 -2.17 -16.46 5.70
N GLU A 13 -2.74 -17.22 6.64
CA GLU A 13 -4.07 -17.00 7.18
C GLU A 13 -4.14 -15.79 8.15
N GLU A 14 -3.08 -15.54 8.92
CA GLU A 14 -2.96 -14.34 9.75
C GLU A 14 -2.84 -13.08 8.91
N LYS A 15 -2.33 -13.20 7.67
CA LYS A 15 -2.25 -12.05 6.75
C LYS A 15 -3.60 -11.52 6.28
N ARG A 16 -4.64 -12.35 6.37
CA ARG A 16 -6.02 -12.01 5.99
C ARG A 16 -6.83 -11.46 7.16
N LYS A 17 -6.33 -11.54 8.39
CA LYS A 17 -7.01 -10.99 9.58
C LYS A 17 -6.90 -9.47 9.58
N HIS A 18 -7.97 -8.80 10.01
CA HIS A 18 -7.95 -7.36 10.27
C HIS A 18 -6.83 -7.04 11.28
N LYS A 19 -5.95 -6.08 10.95
CA LYS A 19 -4.67 -5.72 11.59
C LYS A 19 -4.49 -6.26 13.02
N LYS A 20 -4.02 -7.51 13.16
CA LYS A 20 -3.64 -8.18 14.42
C LYS A 20 -2.30 -8.90 14.26
N TYR A 21 -1.30 -8.20 13.72
CA TYR A 21 0.08 -8.71 13.69
C TYR A 21 0.82 -8.31 14.98
N PRO A 22 1.75 -9.15 15.48
CA PRO A 22 2.60 -8.80 16.62
C PRO A 22 3.39 -7.49 16.42
N VAL A 23 3.74 -7.19 15.17
CA VAL A 23 4.36 -5.93 14.74
C VAL A 23 3.40 -5.21 13.81
N GLN A 24 3.03 -3.98 14.15
CA GLN A 24 2.12 -3.19 13.32
C GLN A 24 2.86 -2.65 12.08
N ASN A 25 2.50 -3.13 10.90
CA ASN A 25 2.83 -2.49 9.62
C ASN A 25 1.57 -1.83 9.04
N PRO A 26 1.63 -0.61 8.48
CA PRO A 26 0.58 -0.11 7.61
C PRO A 26 0.34 -1.05 6.42
N ASN A 27 -0.94 -1.21 6.03
CA ASN A 27 -1.32 -1.94 4.81
C ASN A 27 -1.20 -1.07 3.55
N SER A 28 -0.93 0.23 3.72
CA SER A 28 -0.73 1.18 2.63
C SER A 28 0.69 1.07 2.07
N TYR A 29 0.83 1.26 0.77
CA TYR A 29 2.11 1.20 0.08
C TYR A 29 2.25 2.36 -0.91
N PHE A 30 3.48 2.70 -1.27
CA PHE A 30 3.74 3.68 -2.32
C PHE A 30 3.74 3.00 -3.69
N MET A 31 3.24 3.70 -4.71
CA MET A 31 3.18 3.24 -6.09
C MET A 31 3.65 4.34 -7.03
N ASP A 32 4.35 3.94 -8.08
CA ASP A 32 4.71 4.83 -9.17
C ASP A 32 3.63 4.80 -10.26
N VAL A 33 2.97 5.94 -10.48
CA VAL A 33 1.94 6.10 -11.49
C VAL A 33 2.46 6.98 -12.63
N LYS A 34 2.21 6.51 -13.85
CA LYS A 34 2.55 7.21 -15.08
C LYS A 34 1.30 7.37 -15.94
N TYR A 35 1.02 8.60 -16.37
CA TYR A 35 -0.11 8.90 -17.25
C TYR A 35 0.26 8.62 -18.74
N PRO A 36 -0.64 8.04 -19.55
CA PRO A 36 -0.41 7.89 -20.99
C PRO A 36 -0.15 9.25 -21.65
N GLY A 37 1.01 9.42 -22.28
CA GLY A 37 1.41 10.70 -22.88
C GLY A 37 2.16 11.65 -21.95
N CYS A 38 2.36 11.29 -20.67
CA CYS A 38 3.22 12.01 -19.74
C CYS A 38 4.41 11.12 -19.34
N TYR A 39 5.65 11.57 -19.59
CA TYR A 39 6.84 10.79 -19.21
C TYR A 39 7.21 10.90 -17.73
N LYS A 40 6.63 11.88 -17.03
CA LYS A 40 6.85 12.08 -15.59
C LYS A 40 6.17 10.97 -14.78
N ILE A 41 6.94 10.37 -13.88
CA ILE A 41 6.46 9.38 -12.92
C ILE A 41 6.11 10.12 -11.63
N THR A 42 4.94 9.81 -11.06
CA THR A 42 4.48 10.39 -9.79
C THR A 42 4.31 9.26 -8.77
N THR A 43 4.96 9.38 -7.62
CA THR A 43 4.80 8.41 -6.52
C THR A 43 3.57 8.80 -5.69
N ILE A 44 2.61 7.87 -5.56
CA ILE A 44 1.38 8.05 -4.80
C ILE A 44 1.28 7.02 -3.67
N LEU A 45 0.60 7.36 -2.59
CA LEU A 45 0.26 6.40 -1.54
C LEU A 45 -1.05 5.68 -1.93
N SER A 46 -1.13 4.37 -1.72
CA SER A 46 -2.25 3.54 -2.20
C SER A 46 -3.62 3.91 -1.61
N HIS A 47 -3.65 4.58 -0.45
CA HIS A 47 -4.86 5.01 0.23
C HIS A 47 -4.89 6.53 0.47
N THR A 48 -4.46 7.34 -0.51
CA THR A 48 -4.54 8.80 -0.40
C THR A 48 -5.99 9.27 -0.33
N GLN A 49 -6.26 10.26 0.52
CA GLN A 49 -7.53 11.00 0.51
C GLN A 49 -7.45 12.28 -0.34
N THR A 50 -6.24 12.68 -0.71
CA THR A 50 -5.97 13.90 -1.48
C THR A 50 -5.95 13.60 -2.98
N VAL A 51 -6.51 14.52 -3.76
CA VAL A 51 -6.39 14.49 -5.23
C VAL A 51 -4.92 14.63 -5.62
N VAL A 52 -4.40 13.71 -6.42
CA VAL A 52 -3.03 13.77 -6.93
C VAL A 52 -3.05 14.29 -8.35
N LEU A 53 -2.32 15.37 -8.60
CA LEU A 53 -2.16 15.98 -9.92
C LEU A 53 -0.79 15.67 -10.50
N CYS A 54 -0.75 15.33 -11.79
CA CYS A 54 0.49 15.31 -12.54
C CYS A 54 0.92 16.74 -12.89
N VAL A 55 2.01 17.23 -12.28
CA VAL A 55 2.52 18.61 -12.49
C VAL A 55 2.89 18.89 -13.95
N GLY A 56 3.30 17.86 -14.71
CA GLY A 56 3.68 18.04 -16.12
C GLY A 56 2.52 18.14 -17.10
N CYS A 57 1.35 17.60 -16.74
CA CYS A 57 0.23 17.41 -17.65
C CYS A 57 -1.08 17.97 -17.09
N SER A 58 -1.04 18.64 -15.93
CA SER A 58 -2.19 19.24 -15.21
C SER A 58 -3.41 18.32 -15.10
N THR A 59 -3.18 17.02 -15.08
CA THR A 59 -4.21 15.98 -15.13
C THR A 59 -4.29 15.29 -13.77
N VAL A 60 -5.51 14.96 -13.34
CA VAL A 60 -5.77 14.20 -12.10
C VAL A 60 -5.38 12.73 -12.31
N LEU A 61 -4.60 12.18 -11.38
CA LEU A 61 -4.15 10.79 -11.37
C LEU A 61 -5.01 9.90 -10.46
N CYS A 62 -5.34 10.38 -9.25
CA CYS A 62 -6.27 9.76 -8.31
C CYS A 62 -7.01 10.83 -7.50
#